data_AF-A0A9P0JE53-F1
#
_entry.id   AF-A0A9P0JE53-F1
#
_cell.length_a   1.000
_cell.length_b   1.000
_cell.length_c   1.000
_cell.angle_alpha   90.00
_cell.angle_beta   90.00
_cell.angle_gamma   90.00
#
_symmetry.space_group_name_H-M   'P 1'
#
loop_
_entity.id
_entity.type
_entity.pdbx_description
1 polymer ?
#
loop_
_entity_poly.entity_id
_entity_poly.type
_entity_poly.pdbx_seq_one_letter_code
_entity_poly.pdbx_strand_id
1 'polypeptide(L)'
;MVKDRCTFIRNHNTWLPSIIYNEWNVSCTCKPGYEWESRYGICVDVNECMKNFDLCDIKTETCINLPGRYKCICRWGFQWSTEQQSCVPDVLVKSAEIRYGLRYEYNIKTYTSSSVTNMTNFIWNFIINVWHQVRHKIDAYKVL
;
A
#
# COMPACT_ATOMS: atom_id res chain seq x y z
N MET A 1 -21.05 -22.57 0.39
CA MET A 1 -19.83 -22.00 -0.25
C MET A 1 -20.15 -21.72 -1.71
N VAL A 2 -20.05 -20.47 -2.16
CA VAL A 2 -20.26 -20.10 -3.57
C VAL A 2 -19.05 -20.59 -4.37
N LYS A 3 -19.28 -21.30 -5.48
CA LYS A 3 -18.24 -21.81 -6.39
C LYS A 3 -18.31 -21.04 -7.71
N ASP A 4 -17.18 -20.92 -8.39
CA ASP A 4 -17.13 -20.36 -9.74
C ASP A 4 -17.88 -21.28 -10.70
N ARG A 5 -18.60 -20.70 -11.65
CA ARG A 5 -19.37 -21.45 -12.65
C ARG A 5 -18.76 -21.24 -14.02
N CYS A 6 -18.10 -22.27 -14.53
CA CYS A 6 -17.38 -22.22 -15.79
C CYS A 6 -18.16 -22.92 -16.91
N THR A 7 -18.16 -22.31 -18.09
CA THR A 7 -18.75 -22.85 -19.30
C THR A 7 -17.71 -22.86 -20.41
N PHE A 8 -17.79 -23.86 -21.29
CA PHE A 8 -17.00 -23.87 -22.51
C PHE A 8 -17.70 -23.01 -23.56
N ILE A 9 -16.98 -22.03 -24.11
CA ILE A 9 -17.49 -21.22 -25.20
C ILE A 9 -17.25 -21.98 -26.50
N ARG A 10 -18.33 -22.49 -27.10
CA ARG A 10 -18.28 -23.06 -28.45
C ARG A 10 -17.94 -21.94 -29.43
N ASN A 11 -16.88 -22.14 -30.23
CA ASN A 11 -16.29 -21.23 -31.24
C ASN A 11 -15.13 -20.32 -30.80
N HIS A 12 -14.59 -20.43 -29.59
CA HIS A 12 -13.28 -19.81 -29.28
C HIS A 12 -12.14 -20.52 -30.01
N ASN A 13 -11.08 -19.78 -30.39
CA ASN A 13 -9.94 -20.27 -31.19
C ASN A 13 -10.29 -20.72 -32.62
N THR A 14 -11.36 -20.17 -33.19
CA THR A 14 -11.76 -20.44 -34.59
C THR A 14 -11.13 -19.47 -35.59
N TRP A 15 -10.39 -18.46 -35.13
CA TRP A 15 -9.68 -17.46 -35.94
C TRP A 15 -8.26 -17.22 -35.42
N LEU A 16 -7.32 -16.93 -36.33
CA LEU A 16 -5.87 -16.87 -36.09
C LEU A 16 -5.44 -15.99 -34.90
N PRO A 17 -5.93 -14.74 -34.76
CA PRO A 17 -5.64 -13.88 -33.60
C PRO A 17 -6.07 -14.48 -32.25
N SER A 18 -7.23 -15.12 -32.14
CA SER A 18 -7.66 -15.76 -30.88
C SER A 18 -6.70 -16.88 -30.44
N ILE A 19 -6.15 -17.61 -31.42
CA ILE A 19 -5.11 -18.64 -31.20
C ILE A 19 -3.78 -18.01 -30.75
N ILE A 20 -3.40 -16.87 -31.34
CA ILE A 20 -2.15 -16.16 -31.03
C ILE A 20 -2.18 -15.58 -29.59
N TYR A 21 -3.35 -15.17 -29.09
CA TYR A 21 -3.49 -14.58 -27.76
C TYR A 21 -3.81 -15.60 -26.64
N ASN A 22 -3.87 -16.90 -26.93
CA ASN A 22 -4.26 -17.96 -25.97
C ASN A 22 -5.56 -17.63 -25.22
N GLU A 23 -6.56 -17.09 -25.93
CA GLU A 23 -7.86 -16.85 -25.32
C GLU A 23 -8.50 -18.21 -24.97
N TRP A 24 -8.55 -18.52 -23.68
CA TRP A 24 -9.08 -19.79 -23.19
C TRP A 24 -10.50 -20.02 -23.74
N ASN A 25 -10.81 -21.26 -24.14
CA ASN A 25 -12.15 -21.63 -24.60
C ASN A 25 -13.16 -21.80 -23.44
N VAL A 26 -12.79 -21.33 -22.26
CA VAL A 26 -13.57 -21.39 -21.03
C VAL A 26 -13.88 -19.95 -20.63
N SER A 27 -15.10 -19.69 -20.18
CA SER A 27 -15.45 -18.49 -19.45
C SER A 27 -16.10 -18.88 -18.14
N CYS A 28 -15.67 -18.22 -17.06
CA CYS A 28 -16.25 -18.45 -15.74
C CYS A 28 -17.00 -17.21 -15.25
N THR A 29 -18.19 -17.44 -14.71
CA THR A 29 -18.82 -16.51 -13.79
C THR A 29 -18.14 -16.67 -12.44
N CYS A 30 -17.36 -15.67 -12.06
CA CYS A 30 -16.60 -15.64 -10.82
C CYS A 30 -17.48 -15.38 -9.60
N LYS A 31 -16.98 -15.77 -8.43
CA LYS A 31 -17.56 -15.39 -7.13
C LYS A 31 -17.59 -13.86 -6.95
N PRO A 32 -18.47 -13.34 -6.07
CA PRO A 32 -18.44 -11.93 -5.69
C PRO A 32 -17.04 -11.49 -5.23
N GLY A 33 -16.61 -10.31 -5.69
CA GLY A 33 -15.27 -9.77 -5.44
C GLY A 33 -14.16 -10.29 -6.37
N TYR A 34 -14.49 -11.14 -7.35
CA TYR A 34 -13.54 -11.63 -8.36
C TYR A 34 -14.01 -11.29 -9.77
N GLU A 35 -13.07 -11.05 -10.68
CA GLU A 35 -13.33 -10.81 -12.10
C GLU A 35 -12.60 -11.83 -13.00
N TRP A 36 -13.20 -12.12 -14.17
CA TRP A 36 -12.63 -13.07 -15.12
C TRP A 36 -11.49 -12.43 -15.89
N GLU A 37 -10.27 -12.96 -15.75
CA GLU A 37 -9.11 -12.55 -16.54
C GLU A 37 -8.85 -13.58 -17.64
N SER A 38 -9.31 -13.25 -18.84
CA SER A 38 -9.31 -14.15 -20.00
C SER A 38 -7.90 -14.54 -20.46
N ARG A 39 -6.86 -13.73 -20.17
CA ARG A 39 -5.48 -14.08 -20.53
C ARG A 39 -4.92 -15.22 -19.70
N TYR A 40 -5.33 -15.32 -18.44
CA TYR A 40 -4.88 -16.37 -17.53
C TYR A 40 -5.89 -17.50 -17.35
N GLY A 41 -7.13 -17.31 -17.83
CA GLY A 41 -8.18 -18.32 -17.73
C GLY A 41 -8.62 -18.58 -16.29
N ILE A 42 -8.53 -17.57 -15.42
CA ILE A 42 -8.83 -17.66 -14.00
C ILE A 42 -9.66 -16.47 -13.52
N CYS A 43 -10.38 -16.68 -12.43
CA CYS A 43 -10.97 -15.60 -11.66
C CYS A 43 -9.89 -14.97 -10.77
N VAL A 44 -9.62 -13.68 -10.98
CA VAL A 44 -8.68 -12.91 -10.17
C VAL A 44 -9.43 -12.02 -9.20
N ASP A 45 -8.83 -11.79 -8.05
CA ASP A 45 -9.36 -10.88 -7.03
C ASP A 45 -9.48 -9.46 -7.59
N VAL A 46 -10.61 -8.81 -7.37
CA VAL A 46 -10.79 -7.41 -7.75
C VAL A 46 -10.19 -6.55 -6.66
N ASN A 47 -9.15 -5.79 -6.99
CA ASN A 47 -8.63 -4.80 -6.05
C ASN A 47 -9.51 -3.55 -6.04
N GLU A 48 -10.54 -3.53 -5.21
CA GLU A 48 -11.49 -2.42 -5.20
C GLU A 48 -10.82 -1.10 -4.78
N CYS A 49 -9.79 -1.15 -3.92
CA CYS A 49 -9.01 0.03 -3.49
C CYS A 49 -8.28 0.74 -4.63
N MET A 50 -7.97 0.05 -5.72
CA MET A 50 -7.36 0.65 -6.92
C MET A 50 -8.40 1.08 -7.96
N LYS A 51 -9.59 0.47 -7.92
CA LYS A 51 -10.64 0.67 -8.93
C LYS A 51 -11.59 1.81 -8.58
N ASN A 52 -11.81 2.07 -7.30
CA ASN A 52 -12.71 3.12 -6.84
C ASN A 52 -12.14 3.86 -5.61
N PHE A 53 -11.84 5.15 -5.79
CA PHE A 53 -11.26 5.99 -4.74
C PHE A 53 -12.27 6.45 -3.69
N ASP A 54 -13.57 6.34 -3.98
CA ASP A 54 -14.65 6.82 -3.11
C ASP A 54 -15.20 5.71 -2.17
N LEU A 55 -14.55 4.54 -2.11
CA LEU A 55 -14.99 3.41 -1.26
C LEU A 55 -14.81 3.65 0.24
N CYS A 56 -13.78 4.41 0.61
CA CYS A 56 -13.44 4.75 1.99
C CYS A 56 -13.30 6.26 2.12
N ASP A 57 -13.52 6.80 3.32
CA ASP A 57 -13.23 8.22 3.56
C ASP A 57 -11.71 8.45 3.52
N ILE A 58 -11.21 9.00 2.42
CA ILE A 58 -9.76 9.23 2.24
C ILE A 58 -9.14 10.13 3.33
N LYS A 59 -9.92 10.89 4.09
CA LYS A 59 -9.40 11.74 5.17
C LYS A 59 -9.18 10.96 6.46
N THR A 60 -10.05 10.01 6.76
CA THR A 60 -10.09 9.33 8.06
C THR A 60 -9.82 7.83 7.98
N GLU A 61 -9.81 7.26 6.78
CA GLU A 61 -9.72 5.82 6.52
C GLU A 61 -8.65 5.46 5.48
N THR A 62 -8.15 4.23 5.58
CA THR A 62 -7.26 3.58 4.61
C THR A 62 -7.96 2.33 4.08
N CYS A 63 -8.02 2.20 2.75
CA CYS A 63 -8.54 1.02 2.09
C CYS A 63 -7.50 -0.11 2.11
N ILE A 64 -7.94 -1.31 2.48
CA ILE A 64 -7.15 -2.55 2.42
C ILE A 64 -7.87 -3.54 1.52
N ASN A 65 -7.18 -3.98 0.46
CA ASN A 65 -7.67 -5.05 -0.40
C ASN A 65 -7.56 -6.41 0.30
N LEU A 66 -8.60 -7.22 0.23
CA LEU A 66 -8.63 -8.58 0.77
C LEU A 66 -9.19 -9.54 -0.30
N PRO A 67 -8.92 -10.85 -0.20
CA PRO A 67 -9.49 -11.79 -1.17
C PRO A 67 -11.03 -11.77 -1.17
N GLY A 68 -11.61 -11.33 -2.29
CA GLY A 68 -13.05 -11.24 -2.58
C GLY A 68 -13.77 -10.06 -1.92
N ARG A 69 -13.05 -9.11 -1.31
CA ARG A 69 -13.64 -7.94 -0.63
C ARG A 69 -12.57 -6.90 -0.30
N TYR A 70 -13.01 -5.72 0.12
CA TYR A 70 -12.13 -4.76 0.77
C TYR A 70 -12.54 -4.51 2.22
N LYS A 71 -11.68 -3.79 2.95
CA LYS A 71 -12.03 -3.20 4.25
C LYS A 71 -11.44 -1.80 4.36
N CYS A 72 -12.26 -0.85 4.80
CA CYS A 72 -11.79 0.46 5.26
C CYS A 72 -11.40 0.34 6.73
N ILE A 73 -10.19 0.79 7.07
CA ILE A 73 -9.71 0.87 8.45
C ILE A 73 -9.44 2.31 8.82
N CYS A 74 -9.70 2.69 10.08
CA CYS A 74 -9.39 4.03 10.54
C CYS A 74 -7.88 4.27 10.44
N ARG A 75 -7.53 5.45 9.94
CA ARG A 75 -6.16 5.95 9.95
C ARG A 75 -5.69 6.13 11.39
N TRP A 76 -4.38 6.16 11.55
CA TRP A 76 -3.78 6.45 12.84
C TRP A 76 -4.25 7.81 13.38
N GLY A 77 -4.50 7.87 14.69
CA GLY A 77 -5.14 9.02 15.34
C GLY A 77 -6.66 9.06 15.19
N PHE A 78 -7.28 8.03 14.59
CA PHE A 78 -8.72 7.84 14.51
C PHE A 78 -9.11 6.43 14.99
N GLN A 79 -10.34 6.30 15.47
CA GLN A 79 -10.95 5.06 15.92
C GLN A 79 -12.38 4.93 15.39
N TRP A 80 -12.85 3.69 15.24
CA TRP A 80 -14.20 3.43 14.75
C TRP A 80 -15.24 3.78 15.81
N SER A 81 -16.19 4.66 15.47
CA SER A 81 -17.34 4.99 16.29
C SER A 81 -18.57 4.24 15.81
N THR A 82 -19.19 3.44 16.68
CA THR A 82 -20.46 2.76 16.37
C THR A 82 -21.65 3.72 16.29
N GLU A 83 -21.57 4.85 17.00
CA GLU A 83 -22.63 5.88 17.02
C GLU A 83 -22.65 6.67 15.71
N GLN A 84 -21.49 7.15 15.26
CA GLN A 84 -21.37 7.93 14.02
C GLN A 84 -21.14 7.06 12.78
N GLN A 85 -21.01 5.73 12.96
CA GLN A 85 -20.66 4.76 11.91
C GLN A 85 -19.50 5.24 11.03
N SER A 86 -18.49 5.83 11.65
CA SER A 86 -17.36 6.46 10.97
C SER A 86 -16.14 6.54 11.88
N CYS A 87 -14.99 6.79 11.26
CA CYS A 87 -13.74 7.00 11.97
C CYS A 87 -13.68 8.42 12.57
N VAL A 88 -13.56 8.49 13.90
CA VAL A 88 -13.46 9.75 14.64
C VAL A 88 -12.12 9.89 15.33
N PRO A 89 -11.65 11.10 15.64
CA PRO A 89 -10.37 11.29 16.31
C PRO A 89 -10.23 10.47 17.59
N ASP A 90 -9.14 9.73 17.71
CA ASP A 90 -8.77 9.01 18.92
C ASP A 90 -8.09 9.98 19.90
N VAL A 91 -8.79 10.26 21.00
CA VAL A 91 -8.35 11.20 22.04
C VAL A 91 -7.12 10.66 22.80
N LEU A 92 -6.99 9.33 22.94
CA LEU A 92 -5.87 8.73 23.65
C LEU A 92 -4.58 8.88 22.84
N VAL A 93 -4.64 8.63 21.53
CA VAL A 93 -3.50 8.81 20.63
C VAL A 93 -3.04 10.27 20.63
N LYS A 94 -3.97 11.22 20.48
CA LYS A 94 -3.64 12.66 20.54
C LYS A 94 -3.06 13.08 21.89
N SER A 95 -3.56 12.51 22.99
CA SER A 95 -3.01 12.79 24.33
C SER A 95 -1.58 12.28 24.49
N ALA A 96 -1.26 11.13 23.87
CA ALA A 96 0.07 10.55 23.89
C ALA A 96 1.05 11.33 23.00
N GLU A 97 0.61 11.85 21.85
CA GLU A 97 1.41 12.78 21.02
C GLU A 97 1.85 14.01 21.83
N ILE A 98 0.91 14.63 22.55
CA ILE A 98 1.17 15.83 23.37
C ILE A 98 2.08 15.48 24.55
N ARG A 99 1.82 14.37 25.24
CA ARG A 99 2.52 13.99 26.48
C ARG A 99 3.92 13.45 26.24
N TYR A 100 4.12 12.66 25.19
CA TYR A 100 5.36 11.93 24.93
C TYR A 100 6.11 12.43 23.68
N GLY A 101 5.58 13.43 22.98
CA GLY A 101 6.22 13.97 21.76
C GLY A 101 6.29 12.94 20.63
N LEU A 102 5.42 11.92 20.64
CA LEU A 102 5.40 10.84 19.66
C LEU A 102 4.82 11.33 18.33
N ARG A 103 5.59 12.15 17.60
CA ARG A 103 5.25 12.53 16.23
C ARG A 103 5.77 11.46 15.28
N TYR A 104 4.88 10.61 14.77
CA TYR A 104 5.21 9.73 13.65
C TYR A 104 4.99 10.51 12.35
N GLU A 105 6.07 10.82 11.63
CA GLU A 105 5.97 11.42 10.30
C GLU A 105 5.35 10.40 9.33
N TYR A 106 4.05 10.51 9.08
CA TYR A 106 3.45 9.91 7.90
C TYR A 106 3.91 10.76 6.71
N ASN A 107 5.01 10.33 6.07
CA ASN A 107 5.51 10.90 4.82
C ASN A 107 4.47 10.72 3.69
N ILE A 108 3.39 11.51 3.70
CA ILE A 108 2.84 11.98 2.43
C ILE A 108 3.83 13.06 2.00
N LYS A 109 4.67 12.72 1.02
CA LYS A 109 5.42 13.73 0.28
C LYS A 109 4.42 14.64 -0.43
N THR A 110 3.88 15.63 0.25
CA THR A 110 3.32 16.82 -0.38
C THR A 110 4.52 17.59 -0.92
N TYR A 111 4.86 17.35 -2.18
CA TYR A 111 5.80 18.19 -2.91
C TYR A 111 5.16 19.56 -3.14
N THR A 112 5.17 20.40 -2.11
CA THR A 112 4.94 21.84 -2.22
C THR A 112 6.12 22.54 -1.58
N SER A 113 7.15 22.71 -2.43
CA SER A 113 8.21 23.72 -2.43
C SER A 113 8.51 24.47 -1.12
N SER A 114 9.63 24.13 -0.47
CA SER A 114 10.53 25.11 0.20
C SER A 114 11.77 24.46 0.86
N SER A 115 12.53 23.59 0.16
CA SER A 115 13.94 23.31 0.52
C SER A 115 14.68 22.52 -0.56
N VAL A 116 14.89 23.13 -1.74
CA VAL A 116 15.97 22.73 -2.67
C VAL A 116 17.31 23.29 -2.17
N THR A 117 17.61 23.07 -0.88
CA THR A 117 18.87 23.47 -0.26
C THR A 117 19.39 22.28 0.55
N ASN A 118 20.05 21.34 -0.12
CA ASN A 118 21.51 21.17 -0.02
C ASN A 118 21.90 19.73 -0.34
N MET A 119 22.37 19.54 -1.57
CA MET A 119 23.13 18.38 -2.02
C MET A 119 24.50 18.25 -1.31
N THR A 120 24.80 19.11 -0.33
CA THR A 120 26.05 19.14 0.45
C THR A 120 26.01 18.31 1.73
N ASN A 121 24.82 17.86 2.18
CA ASN A 121 24.66 17.05 3.41
C ASN A 121 25.21 15.61 3.29
N PHE A 122 25.39 15.11 2.07
CA PHE A 122 25.93 13.77 1.84
C PHE A 122 27.43 13.70 2.13
N ILE A 123 28.17 14.72 1.70
CA ILE A 123 29.62 14.82 1.90
C ILE A 123 29.94 15.08 3.38
N TRP A 124 29.13 15.91 4.06
CA TRP A 124 29.32 16.21 5.48
C TRP A 124 29.11 14.97 6.37
N ASN A 125 28.05 14.18 6.12
CA ASN A 125 27.79 12.93 6.85
C ASN A 125 28.81 11.82 6.52
N PHE A 126 29.35 11.78 5.31
CA PHE A 126 30.43 10.86 4.94
C PHE A 126 31.73 11.20 5.68
N ILE A 127 32.08 12.49 5.79
CA ILE A 127 33.26 12.96 6.53
C ILE A 127 33.12 12.68 8.04
N ILE A 128 31.95 12.90 8.65
CA ILE A 128 31.72 12.55 10.07
C ILE A 128 31.88 11.05 10.31
N ASN A 129 31.29 10.20 9.45
CA ASN A 129 31.37 8.75 9.61
C ASN A 129 32.80 8.23 9.46
N VAL A 130 33.59 8.79 8.53
CA VAL A 130 35.01 8.47 8.40
C VAL A 130 35.80 8.96 9.62
N TRP A 131 35.51 10.15 10.15
CA TRP A 131 36.13 10.65 11.39
C TRP A 131 35.81 9.77 12.61
N HIS A 132 34.59 9.24 12.71
CA HIS A 132 34.18 8.34 13.78
C HIS A 132 34.89 6.98 13.70
N GLN A 133 35.10 6.46 12.49
CA GLN A 133 35.83 5.20 12.25
C GLN A 133 37.35 5.34 12.50
N VAL A 134 37.92 6.52 12.26
CA VAL A 134 39.35 6.80 12.50
C VAL A 134 39.62 7.11 13.99
N ARG A 135 38.70 7.74 14.72
CA ARG A 135 38.85 8.06 16.15
C ARG A 135 39.10 6.80 17.02
N HIS A 136 38.39 5.70 16.76
CA HIS A 136 38.59 4.44 17.49
C HIS A 136 39.95 3.76 17.22
N LYS A 137 40.68 4.13 16.16
CA LYS A 137 42.02 3.60 15.87
C LYS A 137 43.16 4.51 16.33
N ILE A 138 42.90 5.80 16.59
CA ILE A 138 43.92 6.74 17.08
C ILE A 138 44.07 6.63 18.61
N ASP A 139 43.00 6.30 19.34
CA ASP A 139 43.06 6.14 20.80
C ASP A 139 43.79 4.85 21.24
N ALA A 140 44.01 3.90 20.32
CA ALA A 140 44.79 2.68 20.57
C ALA A 140 46.32 2.90 20.49
N TYR A 141 46.80 4.03 19.95
CA TYR A 141 48.23 4.37 19.82
C TYR A 141 48.70 5.48 20.76
N LYS A 142 47.85 5.93 21.71
CA LYS A 142 48.20 6.92 22.74
C LYS A 142 48.32 6.34 24.16
N VAL A 143 48.44 5.01 24.30
CA VAL A 143 48.68 4.32 25.58
C VAL A 143 49.96 3.45 25.54
N LEU A 144 50.97 3.89 24.77
CA LEU A 144 52.38 3.51 24.97
C LEU A 144 53.24 4.77 24.93
#